data_AF-I4Z5G0-F1
#
_entry.id   AF-I4Z5G0-F1
#
_cell.length_a   1.000
_cell.length_b   1.000
_cell.length_c   1.000
_cell.angle_alpha   90.00
_cell.angle_beta   90.00
_cell.angle_gamma   90.00
#
_symmetry.space_group_name_H-M   'P 1'
#
loop_
_entity.id
_entity.type
_entity.pdbx_description
1 polymer ?
#
loop_
_entity_poly.entity_id
_entity_poly.type
_entity_poly.pdbx_seq_one_letter_code
_entity_poly.pdbx_strand_id
1 'polypeptide(L)'
;MQAKVITNFVRLNESDFQTKVALIVASLTGNARFPEPWPAPAPSLAQINAAFEVYRSAYRASLTHDTLKIAERNSAREALAGLLQTLVKYLEFVANDNESALQSTGFDLRRDAVRGDHAEPLLAPEGLKLKRGVLGGQVDVRVNRLTGAASYEADIAQGDPNVEDNWHHALTSTSSMHMLLRDLPAAQTFWVRVRGINAGGAGLWSEPASIMVV
;
A
#
# COMPACT_ATOMS: atom_id res chain seq x y z
N MET A 1 -10.68 2.18 6.90
CA MET A 1 -10.56 2.41 5.46
C MET A 1 -9.41 3.39 5.24
N GLN A 2 -8.38 3.01 4.49
CA GLN A 2 -7.32 3.95 4.09
C GLN A 2 -7.87 4.84 2.97
N ALA A 3 -7.61 6.15 3.03
CA ALA A 3 -7.99 7.08 1.97
C ALA A 3 -7.32 6.68 0.64
N LYS A 4 -8.13 6.50 -0.40
CA LYS A 4 -7.71 6.20 -1.77
C LYS A 4 -7.34 7.46 -2.54
N VAL A 5 -7.77 8.63 -2.09
CA VAL A 5 -7.42 9.92 -2.69
C VAL A 5 -6.18 10.53 -2.01
N ILE A 6 -5.22 10.99 -2.80
CA ILE A 6 -3.99 11.61 -2.30
C ILE A 6 -4.30 13.05 -1.85
N THR A 7 -4.15 13.31 -0.55
CA THR A 7 -4.29 14.67 0.03
C THR A 7 -2.99 15.48 0.03
N ASN A 8 -1.94 14.97 -0.63
CA ASN A 8 -0.60 15.58 -0.67
C ASN A 8 -0.50 16.85 -1.54
N PHE A 9 -1.61 17.33 -2.11
CA PHE A 9 -1.67 18.61 -2.83
C PHE A 9 -1.23 19.81 -1.96
N VAL A 10 -1.24 19.65 -0.63
CA VAL A 10 -0.72 20.65 0.33
C VAL A 10 0.77 20.95 0.11
N ARG A 11 1.56 19.98 -0.37
CA ARG A 11 3.02 20.13 -0.57
C ARG A 11 3.42 20.70 -1.93
N LEU A 12 2.46 20.96 -2.82
CA LEU A 12 2.73 21.51 -4.15
C LEU A 12 3.28 22.95 -4.04
N ASN A 13 4.03 23.40 -5.05
CA ASN A 13 4.34 24.83 -5.15
C ASN A 13 3.04 25.64 -5.42
N GLU A 14 3.09 26.97 -5.30
CA GLU A 14 1.90 27.81 -5.42
C GLU A 14 1.22 27.72 -6.81
N SER A 15 2.00 27.61 -7.90
CA SER A 15 1.46 27.50 -9.26
C SER A 15 0.78 26.16 -9.53
N ASP A 16 1.40 25.07 -9.05
CA ASP A 16 0.88 23.71 -9.21
C ASP A 16 -0.37 23.53 -8.34
N PHE A 17 -0.37 24.11 -7.14
CA PHE A 17 -1.55 24.12 -6.27
C PHE A 17 -2.72 24.86 -6.94
N GLN A 18 -2.50 26.05 -7.51
CA GLN A 18 -3.56 26.77 -8.25
C GLN A 18 -4.11 25.97 -9.43
N THR A 19 -3.21 25.37 -10.22
CA THR A 19 -3.58 24.56 -11.38
C THR A 19 -4.41 23.34 -10.96
N LYS A 20 -4.00 22.67 -9.87
CA LYS A 20 -4.70 21.51 -9.34
C LYS A 20 -6.10 21.86 -8.82
N VAL A 21 -6.25 22.96 -8.08
CA VAL A 21 -7.56 23.42 -7.59
C VAL A 21 -8.49 23.74 -8.75
N ALA A 22 -8.00 24.45 -9.77
CA ALA A 22 -8.78 24.77 -10.96
C ALA A 22 -9.26 23.51 -11.70
N LEU A 23 -8.39 22.49 -11.82
CA LEU A 23 -8.76 21.20 -12.40
C LEU A 23 -9.84 20.47 -11.59
N ILE A 24 -9.73 20.46 -10.26
CA ILE A 24 -10.72 19.83 -9.37
C ILE A 24 -12.09 20.50 -9.53
N VAL A 25 -12.14 21.84 -9.47
CA VAL A 25 -13.37 22.61 -9.67
C VAL A 25 -13.99 22.30 -11.04
N ALA A 26 -13.19 22.32 -12.10
CA ALA A 26 -13.67 22.03 -13.45
C ALA A 26 -14.21 20.60 -13.58
N SER A 27 -13.55 19.62 -12.96
CA SER A 27 -13.93 18.20 -13.02
C SER A 27 -15.19 17.88 -12.23
N LEU A 28 -15.45 18.64 -11.16
CA LEU A 28 -16.67 18.50 -10.35
C LEU A 28 -17.85 19.31 -10.89
N THR A 29 -17.58 20.35 -11.68
CA THR A 29 -18.63 21.15 -12.32
C THR A 29 -19.38 20.33 -13.36
N GLY A 30 -20.65 20.06 -13.13
CA GLY A 30 -21.48 19.25 -14.04
C GLY A 30 -21.18 17.74 -14.00
N ASN A 31 -20.52 17.26 -12.95
CA ASN A 31 -20.22 15.84 -12.81
C ASN A 31 -21.48 15.05 -12.40
N ALA A 32 -21.99 14.24 -13.33
CA ALA A 32 -23.17 13.39 -13.10
C ALA A 32 -22.99 12.34 -12.00
N ARG A 33 -21.75 11.97 -11.65
CA ARG A 33 -21.45 11.03 -10.56
C ARG A 33 -21.54 11.66 -9.18
N PHE A 34 -21.42 12.99 -9.10
CA PHE A 34 -21.49 13.74 -7.85
C PHE A 34 -22.42 14.95 -8.01
N PRO A 35 -23.74 14.72 -8.17
CA PRO A 35 -24.69 15.80 -8.34
C PRO A 35 -24.72 16.72 -7.10
N GLU A 36 -24.63 18.03 -7.33
CA GLU A 36 -24.85 19.06 -6.31
C GLU A 36 -26.37 19.23 -6.08
N PRO A 37 -26.85 19.55 -4.85
CA PRO A 37 -26.13 19.90 -3.63
C PRO A 37 -25.61 18.70 -2.82
N TRP A 38 -24.37 18.79 -2.35
CA TRP A 38 -23.80 17.81 -1.42
C TRP A 38 -24.31 18.06 0.02
N PRO A 39 -24.62 17.00 0.79
CA PRO A 39 -25.08 17.12 2.17
C PRO A 39 -23.96 17.60 3.10
N ALA A 40 -24.33 18.33 4.15
CA ALA A 40 -23.40 18.71 5.22
C ALA A 40 -22.75 17.45 5.83
N PRO A 41 -21.43 17.45 6.12
CA PRO A 41 -20.51 18.60 6.24
C PRO A 41 -19.69 18.92 4.97
N ALA A 42 -20.05 18.38 3.80
CA ALA A 42 -19.28 18.63 2.57
C ALA A 42 -19.42 20.11 2.13
N PRO A 43 -18.32 20.79 1.76
CA PRO A 43 -18.38 22.15 1.25
C PRO A 43 -18.90 22.19 -0.19
N SER A 44 -19.80 23.12 -0.50
CA SER A 44 -20.35 23.35 -1.85
C SER A 44 -19.28 23.83 -2.85
N LEU A 45 -19.55 23.68 -4.16
CA LEU A 45 -18.66 24.22 -5.20
C LEU A 45 -18.54 25.74 -5.09
N ALA A 46 -19.62 26.43 -4.71
CA ALA A 46 -19.62 27.87 -4.48
C ALA A 46 -18.65 28.28 -3.36
N GLN A 47 -18.61 27.53 -2.24
CA GLN A 47 -17.69 27.79 -1.14
C GLN A 47 -16.23 27.57 -1.54
N ILE A 48 -15.95 26.51 -2.32
CA ILE A 48 -14.60 26.23 -2.82
C ILE A 48 -14.14 27.32 -3.79
N ASN A 49 -15.02 27.75 -4.71
CA ASN A 49 -14.71 28.83 -5.65
C ASN A 49 -14.44 30.17 -4.93
N ALA A 50 -15.24 30.50 -3.92
CA ALA A 50 -15.01 31.70 -3.12
C ALA A 50 -13.65 31.65 -2.39
N ALA A 51 -13.33 30.51 -1.75
CA ALA A 51 -12.03 30.33 -1.10
C ALA A 51 -10.86 30.35 -2.09
N PHE A 52 -11.05 29.83 -3.31
CA PHE A 52 -10.05 29.85 -4.36
C PHE A 52 -9.73 31.27 -4.85
N GLU A 53 -10.75 32.10 -5.07
CA GLU A 53 -10.54 33.50 -5.46
C GLU A 53 -9.87 34.34 -4.35
N VAL A 54 -10.23 34.11 -3.08
CA VAL A 54 -9.52 34.70 -1.93
C VAL A 54 -8.04 34.34 -1.97
N TYR A 55 -7.71 33.06 -2.13
CA TYR A 55 -6.33 32.60 -2.22
C TYR A 55 -5.58 33.20 -3.42
N ARG A 56 -6.20 33.29 -4.61
CA ARG A 56 -5.58 33.92 -5.80
C ARG A 56 -5.30 35.40 -5.59
N SER A 57 -6.20 36.12 -4.94
CA SER A 57 -6.00 37.54 -4.60
C SER A 57 -4.83 37.72 -3.63
N ALA A 58 -4.76 36.89 -2.59
CA ALA A 58 -3.68 36.90 -1.60
C ALA A 58 -2.33 36.51 -2.22
N TYR A 59 -2.32 35.54 -3.14
CA TYR A 59 -1.12 35.17 -3.90
C TYR A 59 -0.56 36.35 -4.69
N ARG A 60 -1.41 37.07 -5.46
CA ARG A 60 -1.00 38.27 -6.21
C ARG A 60 -0.47 39.36 -5.29
N ALA A 61 -1.13 39.60 -4.16
CA ALA A 61 -0.70 40.58 -3.17
C ALA A 61 0.65 40.22 -2.53
N SER A 62 0.95 38.93 -2.38
CA SER A 62 2.22 38.45 -1.80
C SER A 62 3.43 38.60 -2.71
N LEU A 63 3.24 38.90 -4.01
CA LEU A 63 4.33 39.10 -4.97
C LEU A 63 5.22 40.30 -4.63
N THR A 64 4.74 41.22 -3.81
CA THR A 64 5.52 42.35 -3.27
C THR A 64 6.51 41.93 -2.19
N HIS A 65 6.55 40.65 -1.81
CA HIS A 65 7.38 40.07 -0.74
C HIS A 65 7.15 40.66 0.66
N ASP A 66 6.01 41.31 0.89
CA ASP A 66 5.57 41.74 2.21
C ASP A 66 5.25 40.52 3.08
N THR A 67 5.84 40.46 4.28
CA THR A 67 5.69 39.34 5.22
C THR A 67 4.24 39.17 5.69
N LEU A 68 3.48 40.25 5.84
CA LEU A 68 2.05 40.20 6.18
C LEU A 68 1.25 39.59 5.04
N LYS A 69 1.55 39.99 3.79
CA LYS A 69 0.87 39.44 2.60
C LYS A 69 1.20 37.97 2.34
N ILE A 70 2.41 37.55 2.67
CA ILE A 70 2.79 36.13 2.65
C ILE A 70 2.01 35.34 3.71
N ALA A 71 1.85 35.88 4.92
CA ALA A 71 1.07 35.24 5.97
C ALA A 71 -0.42 35.12 5.60
N GLU A 72 -1.01 36.18 5.02
CA GLU A 72 -2.39 36.17 4.49
C GLU A 72 -2.57 35.08 3.41
N ARG A 73 -1.63 34.96 2.47
CA ARG A 73 -1.65 33.90 1.45
C ARG A 73 -1.60 32.51 2.07
N ASN A 74 -0.70 32.28 3.02
CA ASN A 74 -0.54 30.97 3.65
C ASN A 74 -1.82 30.58 4.43
N SER A 75 -2.44 31.52 5.14
CA SER A 75 -3.72 31.29 5.82
C SER A 75 -4.86 30.97 4.84
N ALA A 76 -4.96 31.70 3.73
CA ALA A 76 -5.94 31.43 2.68
C ALA A 76 -5.73 30.05 2.03
N ARG A 77 -4.46 29.64 1.85
CA ARG A 77 -4.09 28.33 1.33
C ARG A 77 -4.51 27.20 2.27
N GLU A 78 -4.26 27.35 3.58
CA GLU A 78 -4.68 26.38 4.60
C GLU A 78 -6.20 26.22 4.66
N ALA A 79 -6.94 27.33 4.62
CA ALA A 79 -8.40 27.30 4.59
C ALA A 79 -8.95 26.54 3.37
N LEU A 80 -8.43 26.83 2.18
CA LEU A 80 -8.81 26.14 0.95
C LEU A 80 -8.44 24.65 0.98
N ALA A 81 -7.24 24.32 1.47
CA ALA A 81 -6.82 22.93 1.62
C ALA A 81 -7.72 22.15 2.58
N GLY A 82 -8.13 22.75 3.70
CA GLY A 82 -9.06 22.15 4.66
C GLY A 82 -10.44 21.85 4.06
N LEU A 83 -10.96 22.75 3.21
CA LEU A 83 -12.19 22.52 2.47
C LEU A 83 -12.06 21.34 1.51
N LEU A 84 -10.98 21.30 0.71
CA LEU A 84 -10.73 20.20 -0.22
C LEU A 84 -10.54 18.86 0.49
N GLN A 85 -9.87 18.83 1.65
CA GLN A 85 -9.74 17.61 2.46
C GLN A 85 -11.09 17.11 2.99
N THR A 86 -11.98 18.03 3.37
CA THR A 86 -13.33 17.67 3.80
C THR A 86 -14.15 17.12 2.63
N LEU A 87 -14.01 17.72 1.46
CA LEU A 87 -14.63 17.23 0.23
C LEU A 87 -14.15 15.83 -0.14
N VAL A 88 -12.84 15.56 -0.07
CA VAL A 88 -12.27 14.23 -0.35
C VAL A 88 -12.95 13.16 0.49
N LYS A 89 -13.13 13.38 1.80
CA LYS A 89 -13.80 12.42 2.69
C LYS A 89 -15.23 12.11 2.24
N TYR A 90 -15.96 13.12 1.78
CA TYR A 90 -17.31 12.95 1.24
C TYR A 90 -17.30 12.18 -0.08
N LEU A 91 -16.42 12.54 -1.01
CA LEU A 91 -16.30 11.87 -2.32
C LEU A 91 -15.91 10.40 -2.15
N GLU A 92 -15.01 10.07 -1.23
CA GLU A 92 -14.64 8.69 -0.92
C GLU A 92 -15.83 7.91 -0.34
N PHE A 93 -16.60 8.52 0.55
CA PHE A 93 -17.79 7.91 1.14
C PHE A 93 -18.86 7.61 0.07
N VAL A 94 -19.14 8.55 -0.82
CA VAL A 94 -20.14 8.38 -1.89
C VAL A 94 -19.66 7.42 -2.98
N ALA A 95 -18.37 7.45 -3.31
CA ALA A 95 -17.82 6.58 -4.35
C ALA A 95 -17.87 5.10 -3.97
N ASN A 96 -17.81 4.75 -2.68
CA ASN A 96 -17.94 3.37 -2.17
C ASN A 96 -17.12 2.35 -2.98
N ASP A 97 -15.79 2.56 -3.04
CA ASP A 97 -14.82 1.78 -3.82
C ASP A 97 -14.91 1.88 -5.36
N ASN A 98 -15.76 2.76 -5.90
CA ASN A 98 -15.79 3.02 -7.34
C ASN A 98 -14.66 3.96 -7.80
N GLU A 99 -13.55 3.36 -8.21
CA GLU A 99 -12.38 4.09 -8.72
C GLU A 99 -12.69 4.97 -9.94
N SER A 100 -13.56 4.51 -10.85
CA SER A 100 -13.93 5.29 -12.04
C SER A 100 -14.69 6.57 -11.67
N ALA A 101 -15.50 6.53 -10.61
CA ALA A 101 -16.15 7.72 -10.07
C ALA A 101 -15.10 8.67 -9.49
N LEU A 102 -14.15 8.17 -8.69
CA LEU A 102 -13.10 9.01 -8.11
C LEU A 102 -12.17 9.63 -9.17
N GLN A 103 -11.87 8.93 -10.27
CA GLN A 103 -11.08 9.48 -11.39
C GLN A 103 -11.75 10.71 -12.02
N SER A 104 -13.08 10.76 -12.02
CA SER A 104 -13.84 11.88 -12.59
C SER A 104 -13.79 13.17 -11.73
N THR A 105 -13.20 13.12 -10.54
CA THR A 105 -13.16 14.26 -9.60
C THR A 105 -11.94 15.16 -9.78
N GLY A 106 -10.95 14.75 -10.59
CA GLY A 106 -9.70 15.49 -10.80
C GLY A 106 -8.67 15.37 -9.67
N PHE A 107 -9.02 14.69 -8.57
CA PHE A 107 -8.07 14.34 -7.53
C PHE A 107 -7.10 13.24 -7.98
N ASP A 108 -5.85 13.30 -7.49
CA ASP A 108 -4.90 12.22 -7.72
C ASP A 108 -5.31 11.02 -6.85
N LEU A 109 -5.57 9.88 -7.50
CA LEU A 109 -5.78 8.64 -6.79
C LEU A 109 -4.45 8.05 -6.35
N ARG A 110 -4.43 7.52 -5.13
CA ARG A 110 -3.36 6.64 -4.69
C ARG A 110 -3.38 5.48 -5.66
N ARG A 111 -2.31 5.37 -6.44
CA ARG A 111 -2.07 4.19 -7.24
C ARG A 111 -2.00 3.05 -6.24
N ASP A 112 -3.04 2.21 -6.18
CA ASP A 112 -2.89 0.92 -5.54
C ASP A 112 -1.68 0.30 -6.22
N ALA A 113 -0.67 -0.06 -5.43
CA ALA A 113 0.48 -0.74 -5.97
C ALA A 113 -0.10 -1.96 -6.67
N VAL A 114 -0.13 -1.92 -8.00
CA VAL A 114 -0.43 -3.08 -8.83
C VAL A 114 0.62 -4.08 -8.37
N ARG A 115 0.21 -4.99 -7.48
CA ARG A 115 0.96 -6.21 -7.21
C ARG A 115 1.08 -6.82 -8.58
N GLY A 116 2.28 -6.79 -9.13
CA GLY A 116 2.49 -7.19 -10.50
C GLY A 116 2.15 -8.67 -10.62
N ASP A 117 0.93 -8.97 -11.06
CA ASP A 117 0.51 -10.30 -11.54
C ASP A 117 1.35 -10.76 -12.75
N HIS A 118 2.25 -9.89 -13.24
CA HIS A 118 3.16 -10.12 -14.36
C HIS A 118 4.65 -10.11 -13.96
N ALA A 119 4.98 -10.21 -12.67
CA ALA A 119 6.33 -10.59 -12.31
C ALA A 119 6.44 -12.12 -12.46
N GLU A 120 7.37 -12.59 -13.30
CA GLU A 120 7.69 -14.02 -13.33
C GLU A 120 7.91 -14.52 -11.89
N PRO A 121 7.30 -15.65 -11.50
CA PRO A 121 7.45 -16.17 -10.15
C PRO A 121 8.93 -16.41 -9.87
N LEU A 122 9.38 -16.07 -8.66
CA LEU A 122 10.75 -16.36 -8.26
C LEU A 122 11.04 -17.85 -8.44
N LEU A 123 12.23 -18.16 -8.96
CA LEU A 123 12.70 -19.53 -9.05
C LEU A 123 12.72 -20.19 -7.67
N ALA A 124 12.62 -21.52 -7.66
CA ALA A 124 12.68 -22.32 -6.45
C ALA A 124 14.01 -22.08 -5.71
N PRO A 125 13.99 -21.82 -4.38
CA PRO A 125 15.23 -21.74 -3.61
C PRO A 125 16.00 -23.07 -3.67
N GLU A 126 17.24 -23.02 -4.13
CA GLU A 126 18.11 -24.20 -4.13
C GLU A 126 18.82 -24.40 -2.79
N GLY A 127 19.39 -25.60 -2.59
CA GLY A 127 20.28 -25.87 -1.46
C GLY A 127 19.56 -25.94 -0.11
N LEU A 128 18.30 -26.39 -0.09
CA LEU A 128 17.54 -26.65 1.13
C LEU A 128 18.32 -27.60 2.06
N LYS A 129 18.65 -27.11 3.25
CA LYS A 129 19.35 -27.85 4.30
C LYS A 129 18.57 -27.73 5.59
N LEU A 130 18.30 -28.88 6.20
CA LEU A 130 17.64 -29.01 7.49
C LEU A 130 18.68 -29.41 8.53
N LYS A 131 18.74 -28.67 9.63
CA LYS A 131 19.58 -28.99 10.79
C LYS A 131 18.72 -29.04 12.04
N ARG A 132 19.07 -29.91 12.97
CA ARG A 132 18.44 -29.91 14.30
C ARG A 132 18.83 -28.63 15.03
N GLY A 133 17.86 -28.01 15.69
CA GLY A 133 18.09 -26.86 16.55
C GLY A 133 18.79 -27.23 17.85
N VAL A 134 19.07 -26.23 18.67
CA VAL A 134 19.79 -26.40 19.94
C VAL A 134 18.90 -27.08 20.99
N LEU A 135 17.59 -26.81 20.95
CA LEU A 135 16.60 -27.42 21.83
C LEU A 135 15.81 -28.51 21.09
N GLY A 136 15.28 -29.47 21.84
CA GLY A 136 14.36 -30.46 21.30
C GLY A 136 13.14 -29.80 20.65
N GLY A 137 12.63 -30.40 19.57
CA GLY A 137 11.50 -29.84 18.82
C GLY A 137 11.85 -28.65 17.92
N GLN A 138 13.15 -28.39 17.67
CA GLN A 138 13.58 -27.31 16.77
C GLN A 138 14.27 -27.83 15.51
N VAL A 139 13.99 -27.17 14.39
CA VAL A 139 14.65 -27.40 13.10
C VAL A 139 15.06 -26.06 12.51
N ASP A 140 16.36 -25.90 12.25
CA ASP A 140 16.93 -24.78 11.51
C ASP A 140 16.95 -25.10 10.02
N VAL A 141 16.15 -24.36 9.26
CA VAL A 141 15.97 -24.48 7.82
C VAL A 141 16.82 -23.42 7.13
N ARG A 142 17.57 -23.84 6.11
CA ARG A 142 18.45 -22.95 5.35
C ARG A 142 18.30 -23.20 3.86
N VAL A 143 18.25 -22.13 3.08
CA VAL A 143 18.25 -22.16 1.61
C VAL A 143 19.25 -21.15 1.07
N ASN A 144 19.66 -21.34 -0.18
CA ASN A 144 20.46 -20.35 -0.88
C ASN A 144 19.67 -19.05 -1.02
N ARG A 145 20.36 -17.91 -0.89
CA ARG A 145 19.74 -16.61 -1.08
C ARG A 145 19.30 -16.49 -2.54
N LEU A 146 18.06 -16.05 -2.75
CA LEU A 146 17.45 -15.80 -4.04
C LEU A 146 17.55 -14.31 -4.33
N THR A 147 18.08 -13.97 -5.50
CA THR A 147 18.13 -12.58 -5.96
C THR A 147 16.71 -12.07 -6.17
N GLY A 148 16.34 -10.98 -5.50
CA GLY A 148 15.01 -10.38 -5.60
C GLY A 148 13.98 -10.90 -4.60
N ALA A 149 14.29 -11.90 -3.76
CA ALA A 149 13.42 -12.30 -2.66
C ALA A 149 13.50 -11.29 -1.50
N ALA A 150 12.35 -10.83 -1.03
CA ALA A 150 12.21 -9.97 0.15
C ALA A 150 12.05 -10.80 1.43
N SER A 151 11.39 -11.94 1.33
CA SER A 151 11.20 -12.91 2.40
C SER A 151 11.12 -14.33 1.87
N TYR A 152 11.11 -15.29 2.79
CA TYR A 152 10.99 -16.71 2.55
C TYR A 152 9.86 -17.26 3.39
N GLU A 153 9.13 -18.20 2.83
CA GLU A 153 8.08 -18.95 3.49
C GLU A 153 8.46 -20.42 3.52
N ALA A 154 8.32 -21.05 4.68
CA ALA A 154 8.56 -22.46 4.89
C ALA A 154 7.25 -23.16 5.27
N ASP A 155 6.92 -24.20 4.51
CA ASP A 155 5.83 -25.12 4.84
C ASP A 155 6.41 -26.40 5.43
N ILE A 156 5.63 -27.03 6.31
CA ILE A 156 5.89 -28.37 6.81
C ILE A 156 4.76 -29.32 6.46
N ALA A 157 5.09 -30.59 6.24
CA ALA A 157 4.12 -31.65 6.08
C ALA A 157 4.46 -32.87 6.94
N GLN A 158 3.42 -33.51 7.45
CA GLN A 158 3.48 -34.83 8.07
C GLN A 158 2.88 -35.86 7.11
N GLY A 159 3.56 -36.98 6.88
CA GLY A 159 3.10 -38.01 5.96
C GLY A 159 3.72 -37.89 4.56
N ASP A 160 2.91 -38.11 3.52
CA ASP A 160 3.36 -38.09 2.12
C ASP A 160 3.52 -36.66 1.60
N PRO A 161 4.73 -36.23 1.15
CA PRO A 161 4.98 -34.89 0.65
C PRO A 161 4.32 -34.61 -0.73
N ASN A 162 3.84 -35.65 -1.42
CA ASN A 162 3.16 -35.48 -2.72
C ASN A 162 1.68 -35.08 -2.58
N VAL A 163 1.13 -35.14 -1.37
CA VAL A 163 -0.25 -34.74 -1.08
C VAL A 163 -0.24 -33.31 -0.58
N GLU A 164 -0.80 -32.39 -1.38
CA GLU A 164 -0.77 -30.95 -1.09
C GLU A 164 -1.46 -30.60 0.25
N ASP A 165 -2.54 -31.31 0.59
CA ASP A 165 -3.30 -31.09 1.83
C ASP A 165 -2.50 -31.35 3.12
N ASN A 166 -1.37 -32.10 3.03
CA ASN A 166 -0.50 -32.33 4.17
C ASN A 166 0.38 -31.12 4.50
N TRP A 167 0.53 -30.18 3.57
CA TRP A 167 1.40 -29.02 3.74
C TRP A 167 0.69 -27.91 4.49
N HIS A 168 1.37 -27.40 5.50
CA HIS A 168 0.91 -26.29 6.32
C HIS A 168 2.01 -25.25 6.48
N HIS A 169 1.59 -23.99 6.46
CA HIS A 169 2.49 -22.87 6.73
C HIS A 169 3.11 -23.01 8.13
N ALA A 170 4.44 -22.99 8.20
CA ALA A 170 5.15 -23.09 9.46
C ALA A 170 5.80 -21.77 9.86
N LEU A 171 6.42 -21.05 8.91
CA LEU A 171 7.17 -19.83 9.20
C LEU A 171 7.32 -18.93 7.98
N THR A 172 7.29 -17.62 8.20
CA THR A 172 7.83 -16.62 7.28
C THR A 172 9.07 -15.95 7.88
N SER A 173 10.13 -15.78 7.11
CA SER A 173 11.39 -15.15 7.54
C SER A 173 11.98 -14.26 6.46
N THR A 174 12.63 -13.16 6.85
CA THR A 174 13.43 -12.33 5.91
C THR A 174 14.84 -12.90 5.70
N SER A 175 15.24 -13.90 6.50
CA SER A 175 16.55 -14.56 6.42
C SER A 175 16.44 -15.90 5.70
N SER A 176 17.30 -16.13 4.72
CA SER A 176 17.42 -17.43 4.03
C SER A 176 18.26 -18.44 4.81
N MET A 177 19.03 -18.00 5.80
CA MET A 177 20.06 -18.81 6.48
C MET A 177 19.67 -19.28 7.87
N HIS A 178 18.62 -18.70 8.45
CA HIS A 178 18.19 -18.97 9.83
C HIS A 178 16.67 -18.92 9.93
N MET A 179 16.02 -19.98 9.44
CA MET A 179 14.57 -20.17 9.57
C MET A 179 14.32 -21.25 10.62
N LEU A 180 14.13 -20.83 11.87
CA LEU A 180 14.00 -21.74 12.99
C LEU A 180 12.53 -22.12 13.21
N LEU A 181 12.18 -23.35 12.83
CA LEU A 181 10.94 -23.99 13.21
C LEU A 181 11.03 -24.43 14.67
N ARG A 182 9.97 -24.16 15.44
CA ARG A 182 9.91 -24.40 16.89
C ARG A 182 8.70 -25.25 17.23
N ASP A 183 8.74 -25.82 18.42
CA ASP A 183 7.62 -26.55 19.02
C ASP A 183 7.12 -27.72 18.16
N LEU A 184 8.02 -28.34 17.38
CA LEU A 184 7.71 -29.52 16.59
C LEU A 184 7.68 -30.77 17.48
N PRO A 185 6.66 -31.64 17.35
CA PRO A 185 6.62 -32.94 18.01
C PRO A 185 7.90 -33.76 17.79
N ALA A 186 8.52 -34.21 18.87
CA ALA A 186 9.71 -35.05 18.83
C ALA A 186 9.40 -36.47 18.31
N ALA A 187 10.44 -37.16 17.84
CA ALA A 187 10.39 -38.51 17.27
C ALA A 187 9.47 -38.66 16.04
N GLN A 188 9.19 -37.55 15.34
CA GLN A 188 8.41 -37.53 14.10
C GLN A 188 9.25 -37.00 12.94
N THR A 189 8.96 -37.51 11.74
CA THR A 189 9.59 -37.05 10.50
C THR A 189 8.71 -36.00 9.85
N PHE A 190 9.28 -34.83 9.58
CA PHE A 190 8.63 -33.75 8.87
C PHE A 190 9.29 -33.54 7.53
N TRP A 191 8.47 -33.29 6.52
CA TRP A 191 8.91 -32.71 5.26
C TRP A 191 8.86 -31.21 5.36
N VAL A 192 9.83 -30.54 4.74
CA VAL A 192 9.94 -29.09 4.69
C VAL A 192 10.17 -28.68 3.25
N ARG A 193 9.47 -27.64 2.80
CA ARG A 193 9.71 -26.95 1.52
C ARG A 193 9.73 -25.45 1.76
N VAL A 194 10.47 -24.72 0.94
CA VAL A 194 10.65 -23.26 1.10
C VAL A 194 10.43 -22.57 -0.23
N ARG A 195 9.81 -21.39 -0.24
CA ARG A 195 9.71 -20.51 -1.40
C ARG A 195 10.14 -19.09 -1.07
N GLY A 196 10.61 -18.35 -2.07
CA GLY A 196 10.85 -16.91 -1.97
C GLY A 196 9.57 -16.11 -2.21
N ILE A 197 9.43 -14.97 -1.55
CA ILE A 197 8.34 -14.00 -1.75
C ILE A 197 8.95 -12.63 -2.04
N ASN A 198 8.40 -11.94 -3.03
CA ASN A 198 8.74 -10.56 -3.34
C ASN A 198 7.49 -9.71 -3.60
N ALA A 199 7.68 -8.47 -4.05
CA ALA A 199 6.58 -7.57 -4.39
C ALA A 199 5.67 -8.09 -5.52
N GLY A 200 6.17 -9.02 -6.34
CA GLY A 200 5.45 -9.73 -7.40
C GLY A 200 4.69 -10.98 -6.93
N GLY A 201 4.82 -11.37 -5.66
CA GLY A 201 4.08 -12.51 -5.09
C GLY A 201 4.98 -13.66 -4.65
N ALA A 202 4.36 -14.84 -4.51
CA ALA A 202 5.01 -16.07 -4.10
C ALA A 202 5.70 -16.76 -5.28
N GLY A 203 6.96 -17.15 -5.09
CA GLY A 203 7.72 -17.95 -6.04
C GLY A 203 7.40 -19.44 -5.99
N LEU A 204 8.19 -20.20 -6.73
CA LEU A 204 8.13 -21.66 -6.77
C LEU A 204 8.70 -22.26 -5.46
N TRP A 205 8.15 -23.41 -5.09
CA TRP A 205 8.64 -24.21 -3.96
C TRP A 205 9.96 -24.91 -4.29
N SER A 206 10.86 -24.97 -3.32
CA SER A 206 12.03 -25.84 -3.36
C SER A 206 11.62 -27.31 -3.37
N GLU A 207 12.55 -28.17 -3.82
CA GLU A 207 12.44 -29.61 -3.58
C GLU A 207 12.25 -29.89 -2.09
N PRO A 208 11.26 -30.70 -1.69
CA PRO A 208 11.04 -31.08 -0.30
C PRO A 208 12.25 -31.82 0.30
N ALA A 209 12.59 -31.49 1.54
CA ALA A 209 13.57 -32.24 2.33
C ALA A 209 12.93 -32.75 3.61
N SER A 210 13.30 -33.96 4.05
CA SER A 210 12.80 -34.56 5.29
C SER A 210 13.83 -34.48 6.43
N ILE A 211 13.36 -34.26 7.65
CA ILE A 211 14.17 -34.42 8.86
C ILE A 211 13.36 -35.06 9.99
N MET A 212 14.00 -35.95 10.74
CA MET A 212 13.45 -36.45 12.00
C MET A 212 13.80 -35.50 13.14
N VAL A 213 12.76 -34.99 13.79
CA VAL A 213 12.83 -34.13 14.97
C VAL A 213 13.14 -34.99 16.20
N VAL A 214 14.07 -34.53 17.02
CA VAL A 214 14.50 -35.19 18.28
C VAL A 214 14.24 -34.26 19.45
#